data_AF-Q3U3R4-F1
#
_entry.id   AF-Q3U3R4-F1
#
_cell.length_a   1.000
_cell.length_b   1.000
_cell.length_c   1.000
_cell.angle_alpha   90.00
_cell.angle_beta   90.00
_cell.angle_gamma   90.00
#
_symmetry.space_group_name_H-M   'P 1'
#
loop_
_entity.id
_entity.type
_entity.pdbx_description
1 polymer ?
#
loop_
_entity_poly.entity_id
_entity_poly.type
_entity_poly.pdbx_seq_one_letter_code
_entity_poly.pdbx_strand_id
1 'polypeptide(L)'
;MRPDSLVMAAPEGSLRKRKVGGAEHSPASQPSLARDPADSPARLHTGTFWLTRIVLLRALAFIYFVAFLVAFNQNKALIGDRGLLPCKLYLKNVQEYFQGSTGWAAWTYAPTIMWLLDWSDMNFNLDLIALLGLGISSFVLVTGCANMILMTALWALYMSLVNVGQIWYSFGWESQLLETGFLGIFLSPLWTLSRLPKNTPTSQIVLWGFRWLIFRIMLGAGLIKVRGDKCWLDLTCMDFHYETQPVPNPIAYYLHRSPWWFHRFETLSNHFVELLVPFFLFLGRRMRILHGVLQILFQVILIISGNLSFLNWLTIVPSLACFDDAALGFLFPSGPQGLKKQVLEIQREDTQRVQPKPRDRGCLVRQVVNISLGILVAWLSVPVVINLLSSRQIMNTSFNPLRIVNTYGAFGSVTKERTEVILQGTVSPNASAPDAVWEDYEFKCKPGDPWRQPCLISPYHYRLDWLMWFAAFQTYEQNEWILHLAGKLLAGDSEALALLAVNPFEGRTPPRWIRGEHYRYKFSLPGGQHATQGKWWIRKRIGPYFPPLRLEDLKEYFKTREWPLPEPPSRHTR
;
A
#
# COMPACT_ATOMS: atom_id res chain seq x y z
N MET A 1 19.71 41.51 -50.77
CA MET A 1 20.60 42.57 -50.27
C MET A 1 21.94 41.93 -49.95
N ARG A 2 22.98 42.26 -50.74
CA ARG A 2 24.38 42.05 -50.36
C ARG A 2 24.81 43.15 -49.38
N PRO A 3 25.83 42.87 -48.56
CA PRO A 3 26.97 43.75 -48.48
C PRO A 3 28.28 42.99 -48.72
N ASP A 4 28.99 43.43 -49.78
CA ASP A 4 30.43 43.73 -49.90
C ASP A 4 31.41 42.87 -49.08
N SER A 5 32.24 42.00 -49.68
CA SER A 5 33.37 42.22 -50.62
C SER A 5 34.53 43.05 -50.06
N LEU A 6 35.62 42.35 -49.71
CA LEU A 6 37.03 42.78 -49.67
C LEU A 6 37.82 41.44 -49.65
N VAL A 7 38.24 40.86 -50.78
CA VAL A 7 39.41 41.17 -51.61
C VAL A 7 40.67 41.46 -50.80
N MET A 8 41.61 40.50 -50.78
CA MET A 8 43.04 40.68 -51.05
C MET A 8 43.69 39.29 -51.11
N ALA A 9 44.27 39.00 -52.27
CA ALA A 9 44.97 37.76 -52.60
C ALA A 9 46.49 37.95 -52.46
N ALA A 10 47.15 36.80 -52.29
CA ALA A 10 48.58 36.50 -52.53
C ALA A 10 49.59 36.88 -51.42
N PRO A 11 50.77 36.21 -51.33
CA PRO A 11 51.27 35.14 -52.22
C PRO A 11 51.75 33.85 -51.52
N GLU A 12 51.77 32.80 -52.35
CA GLU A 12 52.51 31.56 -52.19
C GLU A 12 54.02 31.84 -52.07
N GLY A 13 54.65 31.30 -51.03
CA GLY A 13 56.07 31.52 -50.74
C GLY A 13 56.74 30.27 -50.16
N SER A 14 57.31 29.49 -51.09
CA SER A 14 58.27 28.38 -50.98
C SER A 14 58.57 27.74 -49.62
N LEU A 15 58.25 26.45 -49.58
CA LEU A 15 58.97 25.36 -48.92
C LEU A 15 60.49 25.60 -48.86
N ARG A 16 61.04 25.80 -47.65
CA ARG A 16 62.47 25.58 -47.41
C ARG A 16 62.69 24.66 -46.21
N LYS A 17 63.27 23.52 -46.56
CA LYS A 17 63.67 22.39 -45.73
C LYS A 17 64.57 22.82 -44.56
N ARG A 18 64.29 22.20 -43.41
CA ARG A 18 65.21 21.70 -42.38
C ARG A 18 66.62 22.30 -42.37
N LYS A 19 66.94 23.03 -41.31
CA LYS A 19 68.26 23.01 -40.70
C LYS A 19 68.14 22.62 -39.24
N VAL A 20 68.71 21.46 -38.95
CA VAL A 20 69.01 20.93 -37.62
C VAL A 20 70.20 21.72 -37.09
N GLY A 21 70.12 22.22 -35.86
CA GLY A 21 71.27 22.78 -35.18
C GLY A 21 70.91 23.59 -33.95
N GLY A 22 71.42 23.14 -32.80
CA GLY A 22 71.73 24.02 -31.68
C GLY A 22 70.67 24.08 -30.60
N ALA A 23 70.92 23.33 -29.54
CA ALA A 23 70.29 23.50 -28.24
C ALA A 23 70.60 24.91 -27.70
N GLU A 24 69.61 25.56 -27.12
CA GLU A 24 69.83 26.43 -25.96
C GLU A 24 68.54 26.56 -25.14
N HIS A 25 68.69 26.20 -23.88
CA HIS A 25 67.66 26.18 -22.86
C HIS A 25 67.20 27.59 -22.52
N SER A 26 65.88 27.83 -22.54
CA SER A 26 65.26 28.81 -21.64
C SER A 26 63.83 28.37 -21.31
N PRO A 27 63.45 28.33 -20.02
CA PRO A 27 62.22 27.71 -19.56
C PRO A 27 61.03 28.65 -19.77
N ALA A 28 60.27 28.44 -20.84
CA ALA A 28 58.97 29.04 -21.01
C ALA A 28 57.89 28.19 -20.30
N SER A 29 57.37 28.75 -19.21
CA SER A 29 56.03 28.58 -18.65
C SER A 29 55.26 27.32 -19.07
N GLN A 30 55.17 26.35 -18.15
CA GLN A 30 54.27 25.21 -18.27
C GLN A 30 52.82 25.69 -18.52
N PRO A 31 52.17 25.22 -19.59
CA PRO A 31 50.74 25.46 -19.82
C PRO A 31 49.94 24.86 -18.68
N SER A 32 48.92 25.60 -18.23
CA SER A 32 47.92 25.15 -17.29
C SER A 32 47.48 23.73 -17.61
N LEU A 33 47.62 22.84 -16.61
CA LEU A 33 47.12 21.47 -16.60
C LEU A 33 45.70 21.44 -17.20
N ALA A 34 45.62 21.00 -18.45
CA ALA A 34 44.37 20.49 -18.99
C ALA A 34 43.93 19.38 -18.05
N ARG A 35 42.79 19.56 -17.36
CA ARG A 35 42.19 18.52 -16.53
C ARG A 35 42.20 17.21 -17.31
N ASP A 36 42.87 16.19 -16.77
CA ASP A 36 42.83 14.85 -17.32
C ASP A 36 41.37 14.42 -17.53
N PRO A 37 41.03 13.75 -18.64
CA PRO A 37 39.70 13.16 -18.84
C PRO A 37 39.28 12.19 -17.71
N ALA A 38 40.24 11.76 -16.88
CA ALA A 38 40.04 10.95 -15.69
C ALA A 38 39.21 11.63 -14.58
N ASP A 39 39.06 12.95 -14.58
CA ASP A 39 38.28 13.70 -13.58
C ASP A 39 36.77 13.76 -13.87
N SER A 40 36.29 13.17 -14.98
CA SER A 40 34.85 13.01 -15.19
C SER A 40 34.28 12.04 -14.16
N PRO A 41 33.33 12.45 -13.29
CA PRO A 41 32.76 11.54 -12.31
C PRO A 41 32.14 10.34 -13.03
N ALA A 42 32.65 9.16 -12.73
CA ALA A 42 32.23 7.92 -13.37
C ALA A 42 30.70 7.75 -13.27
N ARG A 43 30.05 7.65 -14.43
CA ARG A 43 28.60 7.53 -14.54
C ARG A 43 28.19 6.07 -14.50
N LEU A 44 27.17 5.76 -13.71
CA LEU A 44 26.56 4.43 -13.68
C LEU A 44 25.97 4.09 -15.06
N HIS A 45 26.10 2.83 -15.46
CA HIS A 45 25.52 2.35 -16.71
C HIS A 45 23.98 2.40 -16.68
N THR A 46 23.39 2.69 -17.83
CA THR A 46 21.94 2.58 -18.04
C THR A 46 21.53 1.11 -18.20
N GLY A 47 20.31 0.76 -17.80
CA GLY A 47 19.78 -0.59 -17.97
C GLY A 47 20.29 -1.64 -16.97
N THR A 48 21.05 -1.23 -15.96
CA THR A 48 21.37 -2.06 -14.78
C THR A 48 20.53 -1.64 -13.57
N PHE A 49 20.33 -2.53 -12.60
CA PHE A 49 19.32 -2.36 -11.54
C PHE A 49 19.78 -2.88 -10.17
N TRP A 50 21.05 -2.67 -9.83
CA TRP A 50 21.62 -3.04 -8.54
C TRP A 50 21.08 -2.16 -7.40
N LEU A 51 21.10 -0.84 -7.60
CA LEU A 51 20.59 0.15 -6.66
C LEU A 51 19.07 0.08 -6.59
N THR A 52 18.40 -0.08 -7.74
CA THR A 52 16.94 -0.25 -7.82
C THR A 52 16.46 -1.40 -6.94
N ARG A 53 17.18 -2.52 -6.92
CA ARG A 53 16.86 -3.67 -6.06
C ARG A 53 16.86 -3.30 -4.58
N ILE A 54 17.87 -2.56 -4.13
CA ILE A 54 18.00 -2.13 -2.73
C ILE A 54 16.82 -1.23 -2.35
N VAL A 55 16.48 -0.27 -3.21
CA VAL A 55 15.35 0.64 -2.97
C VAL A 55 14.02 -0.13 -2.95
N LEU A 56 13.79 -1.04 -3.89
CA LEU A 56 12.58 -1.89 -3.94
C LEU A 56 12.42 -2.73 -2.67
N LEU A 57 13.48 -3.44 -2.25
CA LEU A 57 13.43 -4.31 -1.07
C LEU A 57 13.22 -3.52 0.22
N ARG A 58 13.86 -2.35 0.37
CA ARG A 58 13.64 -1.47 1.53
C ARG A 58 12.23 -0.90 1.55
N ALA A 59 11.73 -0.43 0.41
CA ALA A 59 10.38 0.12 0.32
C ALA A 59 9.33 -0.97 0.63
N LEU A 60 9.50 -2.18 0.09
CA LEU A 60 8.64 -3.33 0.42
C LEU A 60 8.72 -3.71 1.90
N ALA A 61 9.92 -3.74 2.49
CA ALA A 61 10.10 -4.02 3.91
C ALA A 61 9.42 -2.96 4.80
N PHE A 62 9.45 -1.69 4.41
CA PHE A 62 8.71 -0.64 5.09
C PHE A 62 7.19 -0.89 5.08
N ILE A 63 6.62 -1.31 3.94
CA ILE A 63 5.18 -1.65 3.89
C ILE A 63 4.88 -2.87 4.76
N TYR A 64 5.69 -3.92 4.72
CA TYR A 64 5.52 -5.06 5.62
C TYR A 64 5.59 -4.65 7.08
N PHE A 65 6.54 -3.80 7.47
CA PHE A 65 6.65 -3.28 8.82
C PHE A 65 5.35 -2.59 9.26
N VAL A 66 4.83 -1.67 8.44
CA VAL A 66 3.56 -0.98 8.74
C VAL A 66 2.39 -1.97 8.83
N ALA A 67 2.31 -2.92 7.90
CA ALA A 67 1.22 -3.89 7.87
C ALA A 67 1.24 -4.84 9.08
N PHE A 68 2.42 -5.29 9.52
CA PHE A 68 2.58 -6.09 10.73
C PHE A 68 2.40 -5.26 12.01
N LEU A 69 2.75 -3.97 12.01
CA LEU A 69 2.46 -3.07 13.13
C LEU A 69 0.95 -2.89 13.32
N VAL A 70 0.22 -2.67 12.22
CA VAL A 70 -1.24 -2.64 12.19
C VAL A 70 -1.81 -3.94 12.74
N ALA A 71 -1.29 -5.09 12.28
CA ALA A 71 -1.70 -6.41 12.73
C ALA A 71 -1.49 -6.60 14.24
N PHE A 72 -0.29 -6.30 14.75
CA PHE A 72 0.05 -6.43 16.17
C PHE A 72 -0.91 -5.62 17.06
N ASN A 73 -1.21 -4.38 16.66
CA ASN A 73 -2.02 -3.48 17.46
C ASN A 73 -3.53 -3.76 17.41
N GLN A 74 -4.03 -4.46 16.39
CA GLN A 74 -5.49 -4.59 16.16
C GLN A 74 -5.99 -6.04 16.11
N ASN A 75 -5.15 -7.02 15.76
CA ASN A 75 -5.64 -8.36 15.45
C ASN A 75 -6.30 -9.06 16.63
N LYS A 76 -5.85 -8.86 17.88
CA LYS A 76 -6.51 -9.47 19.05
C LYS A 76 -7.97 -9.06 19.15
N ALA A 77 -8.23 -7.76 19.08
CA ALA A 77 -9.59 -7.22 19.13
C ALA A 77 -10.43 -7.50 17.86
N LEU A 78 -9.79 -7.70 16.70
CA LEU A 78 -10.52 -7.95 15.44
C LEU A 78 -10.76 -9.44 15.16
N ILE A 79 -9.75 -10.28 15.34
CA ILE A 79 -9.73 -11.70 14.93
C ILE A 79 -9.13 -12.66 15.97
N GLY A 80 -8.75 -12.18 17.16
CA GLY A 80 -8.23 -13.00 18.24
C GLY A 80 -9.30 -13.91 18.86
N ASP A 81 -8.97 -14.54 20.00
CA ASP A 81 -9.89 -15.46 20.69
C ASP A 81 -11.20 -14.78 21.08
N ARG A 82 -11.13 -13.50 21.43
CA ARG A 82 -12.28 -12.63 21.71
C ARG A 82 -12.39 -11.53 20.65
N GLY A 83 -11.94 -11.76 19.42
CA GLY A 83 -12.06 -10.78 18.35
C GLY A 83 -13.52 -10.55 17.93
N LEU A 84 -13.78 -9.49 17.17
CA LEU A 84 -15.08 -9.26 16.51
C LEU A 84 -15.44 -10.36 15.49
N LEU A 85 -14.44 -10.95 14.83
CA LEU A 85 -14.58 -12.11 13.94
C LEU A 85 -13.46 -13.11 14.26
N PRO A 86 -13.59 -13.93 15.31
CA PRO A 86 -12.52 -14.81 15.78
C PRO A 86 -12.03 -15.75 14.67
N CYS A 87 -10.73 -15.75 14.40
CA CYS A 87 -10.19 -16.59 13.33
C CYS A 87 -10.19 -18.08 13.68
N LYS A 88 -10.18 -18.43 14.96
CA LYS A 88 -10.38 -19.81 15.44
C LYS A 88 -11.73 -20.38 14.98
N LEU A 89 -12.79 -19.60 15.13
CA LEU A 89 -14.13 -19.99 14.67
C LEU A 89 -14.15 -20.12 13.14
N TYR A 90 -13.55 -19.17 12.43
CA TYR A 90 -13.42 -19.25 10.97
C TYR A 90 -12.70 -20.53 10.51
N LEU A 91 -11.57 -20.87 11.13
CA LEU A 91 -10.81 -22.07 10.77
C LEU A 91 -11.56 -23.37 11.09
N LYS A 92 -12.31 -23.42 12.21
CA LYS A 92 -13.21 -24.54 12.52
C LYS A 92 -14.30 -24.70 11.47
N ASN A 93 -14.98 -23.61 11.09
CA ASN A 93 -16.02 -23.64 10.07
C ASN A 93 -15.48 -24.12 8.72
N VAL A 94 -14.28 -23.68 8.34
CA VAL A 94 -13.59 -24.18 7.13
C VAL A 94 -13.28 -25.67 7.27
N GLN A 95 -12.74 -26.10 8.40
CA GLN A 95 -12.42 -27.51 8.65
C GLN A 95 -13.67 -28.37 8.53
N GLU A 96 -14.77 -28.00 9.18
CA GLU A 96 -16.07 -28.68 9.17
C GLU A 96 -16.68 -28.76 7.77
N TYR A 97 -16.66 -27.64 7.03
CA TYR A 97 -17.14 -27.61 5.64
C TYR A 97 -16.40 -28.62 4.75
N PHE A 98 -15.11 -28.87 5.01
CA PHE A 98 -14.27 -29.81 4.26
C PHE A 98 -14.07 -31.16 4.95
N GLN A 99 -14.79 -31.52 6.02
CA GLN A 99 -14.57 -32.77 6.77
C GLN A 99 -14.72 -34.08 5.95
N GLY A 100 -15.19 -34.02 4.70
CA GLY A 100 -15.17 -35.14 3.74
C GLY A 100 -14.00 -35.16 2.73
N SER A 101 -13.12 -34.16 2.73
CA SER A 101 -11.99 -34.01 1.81
C SER A 101 -10.65 -34.22 2.51
N THR A 102 -9.57 -34.44 1.74
CA THR A 102 -8.21 -34.39 2.30
C THR A 102 -7.99 -33.03 2.98
N GLY A 103 -7.31 -32.97 4.14
CA GLY A 103 -7.00 -31.69 4.82
C GLY A 103 -6.29 -30.66 3.91
N TRP A 104 -5.75 -31.13 2.78
CA TRP A 104 -5.28 -30.31 1.67
C TRP A 104 -6.33 -29.37 1.07
N ALA A 105 -7.60 -29.75 1.01
CA ALA A 105 -8.68 -28.91 0.49
C ALA A 105 -8.92 -27.68 1.40
N ALA A 106 -9.00 -27.91 2.72
CA ALA A 106 -9.10 -26.84 3.71
C ALA A 106 -7.88 -25.90 3.66
N TRP A 107 -6.67 -26.47 3.56
CA TRP A 107 -5.45 -25.67 3.41
C TRP A 107 -5.42 -24.88 2.10
N THR A 108 -5.85 -25.47 0.99
CA THR A 108 -5.92 -24.78 -0.31
C THR A 108 -6.95 -23.67 -0.30
N TYR A 109 -8.06 -23.83 0.44
CA TYR A 109 -9.08 -22.80 0.61
C TYR A 109 -8.56 -21.61 1.44
N ALA A 110 -7.91 -21.90 2.57
CA ALA A 110 -7.35 -20.90 3.47
C ALA A 110 -5.87 -21.19 3.76
N PRO A 111 -4.93 -20.84 2.85
CA PRO A 111 -3.51 -21.12 3.05
C PRO A 111 -2.96 -20.24 4.18
N THR A 112 -2.69 -20.87 5.31
CA THR A 112 -2.16 -20.22 6.52
C THR A 112 -1.27 -21.19 7.30
N ILE A 113 -0.25 -20.66 7.96
CA ILE A 113 0.57 -21.45 8.90
C ILE A 113 -0.21 -21.80 10.17
N MET A 114 -1.34 -21.13 10.44
CA MET A 114 -2.18 -21.41 11.61
C MET A 114 -2.68 -22.87 11.64
N TRP A 115 -2.79 -23.56 10.51
CA TRP A 115 -3.12 -24.98 10.47
C TRP A 115 -2.09 -25.88 11.17
N LEU A 116 -0.85 -25.40 11.33
CA LEU A 116 0.25 -26.13 11.97
C LEU A 116 0.47 -25.73 13.44
N LEU A 117 -0.30 -24.76 13.94
CA LEU A 117 -0.19 -24.23 15.29
C LEU A 117 -1.33 -24.75 16.16
N ASP A 118 -1.12 -24.80 17.47
CA ASP A 118 -2.20 -25.05 18.43
C ASP A 118 -3.16 -23.85 18.46
N TRP A 119 -4.46 -24.12 18.38
CA TRP A 119 -5.51 -23.10 18.39
C TRP A 119 -6.04 -22.80 19.79
N SER A 120 -5.41 -23.33 20.84
CA SER A 120 -5.78 -23.05 22.24
C SER A 120 -5.66 -21.56 22.57
N ASP A 121 -4.56 -20.92 22.19
CA ASP A 121 -4.26 -19.49 22.37
C ASP A 121 -3.99 -18.81 21.01
N MET A 122 -5.05 -18.29 20.41
CA MET A 122 -4.95 -17.63 19.11
C MET A 122 -4.34 -16.23 19.22
N ASN A 123 -4.52 -15.56 20.36
CA ASN A 123 -3.90 -14.27 20.64
C ASN A 123 -2.37 -14.37 20.60
N PHE A 124 -1.79 -15.38 21.25
CA PHE A 124 -0.35 -15.65 21.19
C PHE A 124 0.12 -15.90 19.76
N ASN A 125 -0.58 -16.73 18.99
CA ASN A 125 -0.21 -17.01 17.60
C ASN A 125 -0.23 -15.75 16.72
N LEU A 126 -1.25 -14.89 16.88
CA LEU A 126 -1.36 -13.64 16.14
C LEU A 126 -0.24 -12.66 16.50
N ASP A 127 0.08 -12.51 17.79
CA ASP A 127 1.18 -11.67 18.26
C ASP A 127 2.52 -12.22 17.77
N LEU A 128 2.74 -13.53 17.83
CA LEU A 128 3.96 -14.18 17.34
C LEU A 128 4.17 -13.93 15.84
N ILE A 129 3.12 -14.12 15.02
CA ILE A 129 3.19 -13.85 13.58
C ILE A 129 3.52 -12.38 13.30
N ALA A 130 2.85 -11.46 14.01
CA ALA A 130 3.05 -10.04 13.82
C ALA A 130 4.46 -9.59 14.27
N LEU A 131 4.96 -10.09 15.41
CA LEU A 131 6.28 -9.78 15.94
C LEU A 131 7.41 -10.36 15.08
N LEU A 132 7.27 -11.58 14.57
CA LEU A 132 8.21 -12.15 13.59
C LEU A 132 8.23 -11.31 12.31
N GLY A 133 7.06 -10.92 11.81
CA GLY A 133 6.94 -10.04 10.66
C GLY A 133 7.61 -8.67 10.88
N LEU A 134 7.39 -8.06 12.04
CA LEU A 134 8.05 -6.81 12.47
C LEU A 134 9.57 -6.96 12.56
N GLY A 135 10.06 -8.04 13.18
CA GLY A 135 11.49 -8.29 13.32
C GLY A 135 12.19 -8.47 11.99
N ILE A 136 11.65 -9.32 11.10
CA ILE A 136 12.25 -9.60 9.79
C ILE A 136 12.19 -8.36 8.89
N SER A 137 11.05 -7.65 8.86
CA SER A 137 10.91 -6.44 8.03
C SER A 137 11.82 -5.30 8.52
N SER A 138 11.94 -5.11 9.83
CA SER A 138 12.87 -4.15 10.43
C SER A 138 14.31 -4.46 10.06
N PHE A 139 14.72 -5.74 10.12
CA PHE A 139 16.06 -6.17 9.71
C PHE A 139 16.34 -5.80 8.24
N VAL A 140 15.43 -6.13 7.32
CA VAL A 140 15.60 -5.82 5.89
C VAL A 140 15.62 -4.30 5.66
N LEU A 141 14.75 -3.55 6.34
CA LEU A 141 14.66 -2.09 6.21
C LEU A 141 15.96 -1.41 6.64
N VAL A 142 16.49 -1.76 7.82
CA VAL A 142 17.70 -1.16 8.40
C VAL A 142 18.94 -1.60 7.62
N THR A 143 19.14 -2.90 7.44
CA THR A 143 20.38 -3.42 6.84
C THR A 143 20.41 -3.28 5.32
N GLY A 144 19.24 -3.29 4.66
CA GLY A 144 19.12 -3.43 3.20
C GLY A 144 19.51 -4.83 2.69
N CYS A 145 19.79 -5.77 3.59
CA CYS A 145 20.11 -7.15 3.24
C CYS A 145 18.83 -7.98 3.28
N ALA A 146 18.55 -8.72 2.20
CA ALA A 146 17.49 -9.70 2.15
C ALA A 146 17.97 -10.93 1.39
N ASN A 147 17.36 -12.08 1.69
CA ASN A 147 17.51 -13.32 0.93
C ASN A 147 16.12 -13.91 0.65
N MET A 148 16.04 -14.95 -0.17
CA MET A 148 14.76 -15.56 -0.53
C MET A 148 14.03 -16.12 0.71
N ILE A 149 14.76 -16.61 1.72
CA ILE A 149 14.15 -17.20 2.93
C ILE A 149 13.46 -16.13 3.77
N LEU A 150 14.13 -15.01 4.05
CA LEU A 150 13.55 -13.91 4.81
C LEU A 150 12.33 -13.31 4.10
N MET A 151 12.41 -13.14 2.77
CA MET A 151 11.29 -12.61 1.99
C MET A 151 10.13 -13.61 1.92
N THR A 152 10.40 -14.91 1.79
CA THR A 152 9.37 -15.96 1.84
C THR A 152 8.72 -16.03 3.22
N ALA A 153 9.50 -15.89 4.29
CA ALA A 153 8.97 -15.85 5.65
C ALA A 153 8.02 -14.65 5.84
N LEU A 154 8.41 -13.44 5.43
CA LEU A 154 7.51 -12.26 5.45
C LEU A 154 6.23 -12.52 4.66
N TRP A 155 6.37 -13.07 3.45
CA TRP A 155 5.23 -13.38 2.59
C TRP A 155 4.30 -14.42 3.22
N ALA A 156 4.83 -15.52 3.76
CA ALA A 156 4.04 -16.59 4.39
C ALA A 156 3.35 -16.14 5.68
N LEU A 157 4.03 -15.34 6.50
CA LEU A 157 3.44 -14.73 7.71
C LEU A 157 2.28 -13.80 7.33
N TYR A 158 2.45 -12.97 6.31
CA TYR A 158 1.39 -12.07 5.86
C TYR A 158 0.23 -12.82 5.21
N MET A 159 0.54 -13.82 4.39
CA MET A 159 -0.44 -14.71 3.77
C MET A 159 -1.33 -15.38 4.83
N SER A 160 -0.73 -15.77 5.94
CA SER A 160 -1.44 -16.38 7.06
C SER A 160 -2.48 -15.43 7.64
N LEU A 161 -2.13 -14.15 7.84
CA LEU A 161 -3.05 -13.13 8.33
C LEU A 161 -4.17 -12.81 7.33
N VAL A 162 -3.84 -12.67 6.04
CA VAL A 162 -4.83 -12.33 5.00
C VAL A 162 -5.91 -13.41 4.89
N ASN A 163 -5.55 -14.69 4.99
CA ASN A 163 -6.53 -15.79 4.81
C ASN A 163 -7.40 -16.06 6.04
N VAL A 164 -6.96 -15.69 7.23
CA VAL A 164 -7.75 -15.85 8.48
C VAL A 164 -8.41 -14.55 8.93
N GLY A 165 -7.99 -13.42 8.34
CA GLY A 165 -8.44 -12.08 8.65
C GLY A 165 -9.84 -11.73 8.14
N GLN A 166 -10.43 -12.56 7.29
CA GLN A 166 -11.80 -12.40 6.76
C GLN A 166 -12.02 -11.00 6.15
N ILE A 167 -13.14 -10.34 6.44
CA ILE A 167 -13.47 -9.01 5.90
C ILE A 167 -12.46 -7.94 6.32
N TRP A 168 -11.80 -8.08 7.47
CA TRP A 168 -10.77 -7.15 7.93
C TRP A 168 -9.55 -7.10 7.00
N TYR A 169 -9.34 -8.11 6.15
CA TYR A 169 -8.25 -8.18 5.16
C TYR A 169 -8.77 -8.33 3.72
N SER A 170 -10.01 -7.91 3.46
CA SER A 170 -10.66 -8.03 2.14
C SER A 170 -10.26 -6.95 1.13
N PHE A 171 -9.30 -6.08 1.46
CA PHE A 171 -8.97 -4.91 0.65
C PHE A 171 -7.94 -5.21 -0.45
N GLY A 172 -7.99 -4.46 -1.55
CA GLY A 172 -7.10 -4.66 -2.70
C GLY A 172 -5.60 -4.52 -2.38
N TRP A 173 -5.22 -3.68 -1.42
CA TRP A 173 -3.82 -3.55 -1.01
C TRP A 173 -3.29 -4.76 -0.22
N GLU A 174 -4.17 -5.59 0.33
CA GLU A 174 -3.80 -6.81 1.06
C GLU A 174 -3.29 -7.87 0.08
N SER A 175 -4.04 -8.10 -1.00
CA SER A 175 -3.61 -8.98 -2.10
C SER A 175 -2.46 -8.38 -2.90
N GLN A 176 -2.39 -7.05 -3.05
CA GLN A 176 -1.26 -6.37 -3.66
C GLN A 176 0.04 -6.59 -2.87
N LEU A 177 -0.01 -6.56 -1.53
CA LEU A 177 1.18 -6.76 -0.72
C LEU A 177 1.70 -8.20 -0.87
N LEU A 178 0.80 -9.19 -0.98
CA LEU A 178 1.17 -10.57 -1.27
C LEU A 178 1.83 -10.72 -2.64
N GLU A 179 1.26 -10.12 -3.69
CA GLU A 179 1.84 -10.15 -5.04
C GLU A 179 3.21 -9.43 -5.09
N THR A 180 3.29 -8.22 -4.52
CA THR A 180 4.54 -7.43 -4.44
C THR A 180 5.61 -8.18 -3.63
N GLY A 181 5.18 -8.79 -2.52
CA GLY A 181 5.96 -9.65 -1.65
C GLY A 181 6.56 -10.84 -2.38
N PHE A 182 5.71 -11.56 -3.12
CA PHE A 182 6.10 -12.71 -3.92
C PHE A 182 7.17 -12.36 -4.96
N LEU A 183 7.00 -11.26 -5.69
CA LEU A 183 8.03 -10.76 -6.61
C LEU A 183 9.32 -10.38 -5.87
N GLY A 184 9.21 -9.81 -4.67
CA GLY A 184 10.33 -9.47 -3.79
C GLY A 184 11.21 -10.66 -3.40
N ILE A 185 10.63 -11.86 -3.26
CA ILE A 185 11.39 -13.10 -3.02
C ILE A 185 12.44 -13.29 -4.11
N PHE A 186 12.03 -13.16 -5.38
CA PHE A 186 12.89 -13.41 -6.54
C PHE A 186 13.78 -12.22 -6.94
N LEU A 187 13.72 -11.09 -6.23
CA LEU A 187 14.76 -10.04 -6.30
C LEU A 187 15.99 -10.42 -5.47
N SER A 188 15.79 -11.21 -4.42
CA SER A 188 16.82 -11.54 -3.42
C SER A 188 17.67 -12.75 -3.85
N PRO A 189 18.94 -12.82 -3.39
CA PRO A 189 19.75 -14.04 -3.47
C PRO A 189 19.16 -15.15 -2.59
N LEU A 190 19.50 -16.42 -2.85
CA LEU A 190 18.89 -17.54 -2.13
C LEU A 190 19.17 -17.51 -0.61
N TRP A 191 20.46 -17.47 -0.23
CA TRP A 191 20.89 -17.55 1.18
C TRP A 191 21.71 -16.33 1.63
N THR A 192 22.53 -15.75 0.75
CA THR A 192 23.50 -14.70 1.10
C THR A 192 22.84 -13.41 1.60
N LEU A 193 23.27 -12.92 2.76
CA LEU A 193 22.91 -11.60 3.28
C LEU A 193 23.88 -10.54 2.73
N SER A 194 23.62 -10.08 1.50
CA SER A 194 24.39 -9.00 0.88
C SER A 194 23.46 -8.00 0.20
N ARG A 195 23.76 -6.71 0.37
CA ARG A 195 23.10 -5.61 -0.37
C ARG A 195 23.37 -5.68 -1.87
N LEU A 196 24.54 -6.18 -2.26
CA LEU A 196 25.01 -6.26 -3.64
C LEU A 196 25.58 -7.68 -3.91
N PRO A 197 24.71 -8.69 -4.09
CA PRO A 197 25.15 -10.05 -4.35
C PRO A 197 25.71 -10.18 -5.77
N LYS A 198 27.03 -10.05 -5.94
CA LYS A 198 27.71 -10.07 -7.26
C LYS A 198 27.34 -11.28 -8.13
N ASN A 199 27.13 -12.46 -7.52
CA ASN A 199 26.77 -13.69 -8.23
C ASN A 199 25.27 -13.83 -8.53
N THR A 200 24.44 -12.87 -8.14
CA THR A 200 22.99 -12.88 -8.39
C THR A 200 22.55 -11.50 -8.89
N PRO A 201 22.81 -11.17 -10.18
CA PRO A 201 22.36 -9.92 -10.78
C PRO A 201 20.82 -9.79 -10.78
N THR A 202 20.33 -8.56 -10.90
CA THR A 202 18.89 -8.28 -10.73
C THR A 202 18.14 -8.85 -11.92
N SER A 203 17.18 -9.73 -11.67
CA SER A 203 16.43 -10.41 -12.72
C SER A 203 15.56 -9.41 -13.49
N GLN A 204 15.78 -9.30 -14.80
CA GLN A 204 14.93 -8.50 -15.70
C GLN A 204 13.49 -9.01 -15.73
N ILE A 205 13.30 -10.33 -15.60
CA ILE A 205 11.96 -10.94 -15.57
C ILE A 205 11.19 -10.46 -14.34
N VAL A 206 11.85 -10.43 -13.18
CA VAL A 206 11.22 -9.96 -11.94
C VAL A 206 10.91 -8.46 -12.01
N LEU A 207 11.83 -7.65 -12.56
CA LEU A 207 11.56 -6.22 -12.79
C LEU A 207 10.38 -5.99 -13.74
N TRP A 208 10.23 -6.81 -14.78
CA TRP A 208 9.04 -6.80 -15.62
C TRP A 208 7.79 -7.28 -14.88
N GLY A 209 7.91 -8.20 -13.92
CA GLY A 209 6.83 -8.53 -12.99
C GLY A 209 6.34 -7.32 -12.18
N PHE A 210 7.26 -6.52 -11.63
CA PHE A 210 6.89 -5.26 -10.95
C PHE A 210 6.27 -4.24 -11.91
N ARG A 211 6.81 -4.10 -13.12
CA ARG A 211 6.24 -3.22 -14.16
C ARG A 211 4.85 -3.66 -14.58
N TRP A 212 4.64 -4.96 -14.74
CA TRP A 212 3.33 -5.55 -15.03
C TRP A 212 2.35 -5.33 -13.88
N LEU A 213 2.83 -5.39 -12.62
CA LEU A 213 2.03 -5.07 -11.45
C LEU A 213 1.54 -3.62 -11.46
N ILE A 214 2.43 -2.63 -11.59
CA ILE A 214 1.98 -1.22 -11.66
C ILE A 214 1.11 -0.97 -12.89
N PHE A 215 1.38 -1.60 -14.02
CA PHE A 215 0.51 -1.52 -15.20
C PHE A 215 -0.92 -1.96 -14.86
N ARG A 216 -1.09 -3.14 -14.26
CA ARG A 216 -2.42 -3.67 -13.89
C ARG A 216 -3.11 -2.83 -12.82
N ILE A 217 -2.37 -2.34 -11.83
CA ILE A 217 -2.93 -1.48 -10.78
C ILE A 217 -3.55 -0.23 -11.40
N MET A 218 -2.76 0.49 -12.20
CA MET A 218 -3.17 1.79 -12.73
C MET A 218 -4.22 1.64 -13.82
N LEU A 219 -4.03 0.71 -14.77
CA LEU A 219 -5.01 0.47 -15.81
C LEU A 219 -6.32 -0.08 -15.24
N GLY A 220 -6.26 -0.98 -14.26
CA GLY A 220 -7.45 -1.51 -13.59
C GLY A 220 -8.23 -0.42 -12.86
N ALA A 221 -7.55 0.49 -12.17
CA ALA A 221 -8.14 1.67 -11.52
C ALA A 221 -8.79 2.63 -12.53
N GLY A 222 -8.10 2.96 -13.63
CA GLY A 222 -8.67 3.84 -14.66
C GLY A 222 -9.89 3.21 -15.33
N LEU A 223 -9.80 1.93 -15.70
CA LEU A 223 -10.90 1.22 -16.37
C LEU A 223 -12.13 1.08 -15.47
N ILE A 224 -11.96 0.82 -14.17
CA ILE A 224 -13.11 0.70 -13.28
C ILE A 224 -13.79 2.05 -13.07
N LYS A 225 -13.06 3.15 -13.09
CA LYS A 225 -13.62 4.49 -12.97
C LYS A 225 -14.48 4.85 -14.18
N VAL A 226 -13.95 4.68 -15.40
CA VAL A 226 -14.75 4.97 -16.62
C VAL A 226 -15.92 4.00 -16.84
N ARG A 227 -15.91 2.82 -16.20
CA ARG A 227 -16.97 1.81 -16.29
C ARG A 227 -17.97 1.84 -15.11
N GLY A 228 -17.58 2.39 -13.95
CA GLY A 228 -18.26 2.16 -12.68
C GLY A 228 -19.25 3.24 -12.24
N ASP A 229 -19.03 4.50 -12.62
CA ASP A 229 -19.91 5.62 -12.29
C ASP A 229 -19.82 6.71 -13.37
N LYS A 230 -20.98 7.23 -13.76
CA LYS A 230 -21.10 8.25 -14.81
C LYS A 230 -20.36 9.54 -14.46
N CYS A 231 -20.22 9.89 -13.18
CA CYS A 231 -19.48 11.09 -12.79
C CYS A 231 -18.03 11.11 -13.30
N TRP A 232 -17.43 9.95 -13.57
CA TRP A 232 -16.06 9.88 -14.06
C TRP A 232 -15.97 10.32 -15.52
N LEU A 233 -17.01 10.02 -16.30
CA LEU A 233 -17.13 10.46 -17.69
C LEU A 233 -17.59 11.93 -17.77
N ASP A 234 -18.46 12.35 -16.85
CA ASP A 234 -18.92 13.75 -16.74
C ASP A 234 -17.86 14.67 -16.11
N LEU A 235 -16.72 14.13 -15.65
CA LEU A 235 -15.61 14.81 -14.98
C LEU A 235 -15.97 15.48 -13.63
N THR A 236 -17.01 14.99 -12.95
CA THR A 236 -17.56 15.58 -11.72
C THR A 236 -17.31 14.74 -10.47
N CYS A 237 -16.65 13.58 -10.54
CA CYS A 237 -16.46 12.75 -9.33
C CYS A 237 -15.67 13.45 -8.22
N MET A 238 -14.72 14.31 -8.59
CA MET A 238 -13.90 15.05 -7.63
C MET A 238 -14.67 16.13 -6.87
N ASP A 239 -15.87 16.53 -7.36
CA ASP A 239 -16.79 17.40 -6.61
C ASP A 239 -17.27 16.76 -5.30
N PHE A 240 -17.21 15.42 -5.21
CA PHE A 240 -17.71 14.64 -4.06
C PHE A 240 -16.58 13.94 -3.30
N HIS A 241 -15.58 13.41 -4.02
CA HIS A 241 -14.63 12.44 -3.50
C HIS A 241 -13.92 12.88 -2.21
N TYR A 242 -13.50 14.14 -2.12
CA TYR A 242 -12.75 14.62 -0.95
C TYR A 242 -13.54 14.54 0.36
N GLU A 243 -14.85 14.79 0.33
CA GLU A 243 -15.74 14.71 1.49
C GLU A 243 -16.18 13.26 1.77
N THR A 244 -16.38 12.46 0.72
CA THR A 244 -17.00 11.14 0.84
C THR A 244 -16.02 9.97 0.94
N GLN A 245 -14.73 10.19 0.68
CA GLN A 245 -13.64 9.20 0.82
C GLN A 245 -13.63 8.52 2.21
N PRO A 246 -13.09 7.29 2.36
CA PRO A 246 -13.23 6.50 3.58
C PRO A 246 -12.81 7.21 4.86
N VAL A 247 -11.59 7.75 4.89
CA VAL A 247 -11.06 8.51 6.03
C VAL A 247 -10.42 9.81 5.51
N PRO A 248 -11.18 10.89 5.37
CA PRO A 248 -10.65 12.16 4.90
C PRO A 248 -9.60 12.71 5.87
N ASN A 249 -8.66 13.50 5.34
CA ASN A 249 -7.62 14.15 6.11
C ASN A 249 -7.83 15.69 6.14
N PRO A 250 -7.01 16.46 6.88
CA PRO A 250 -7.16 17.91 6.95
C PRO A 250 -7.04 18.62 5.59
N ILE A 251 -6.25 18.07 4.66
CA ILE A 251 -6.05 18.66 3.34
C ILE A 251 -7.28 18.43 2.46
N ALA A 252 -7.93 17.27 2.56
CA ALA A 252 -9.19 16.98 1.88
C ALA A 252 -10.28 18.02 2.16
N TYR A 253 -10.36 18.50 3.41
CA TYR A 253 -11.28 19.56 3.81
C TYR A 253 -11.10 20.85 2.98
N TYR A 254 -9.85 21.24 2.71
CA TYR A 254 -9.55 22.40 1.88
C TYR A 254 -9.68 22.11 0.39
N LEU A 255 -9.19 20.95 -0.07
CA LEU A 255 -9.27 20.55 -1.48
C LEU A 255 -10.71 20.44 -1.97
N HIS A 256 -11.63 19.99 -1.12
CA HIS A 256 -13.08 19.92 -1.42
C HIS A 256 -13.70 21.29 -1.75
N ARG A 257 -13.03 22.41 -1.40
CA ARG A 257 -13.50 23.77 -1.70
C ARG A 257 -12.86 24.37 -2.95
N SER A 258 -12.08 23.58 -3.69
CA SER A 258 -11.50 24.03 -4.95
C SER A 258 -12.60 24.34 -5.96
N PRO A 259 -12.36 25.27 -6.91
CA PRO A 259 -13.35 25.59 -7.92
C PRO A 259 -13.60 24.41 -8.86
N TRP A 260 -14.80 24.32 -9.41
CA TRP A 260 -15.24 23.21 -10.27
C TRP A 260 -14.31 22.90 -11.45
N TRP A 261 -13.65 23.91 -12.03
CA TRP A 261 -12.71 23.71 -13.16
C TRP A 261 -11.47 22.92 -12.72
N PHE A 262 -11.06 23.08 -11.46
CA PHE A 262 -9.96 22.34 -10.87
C PHE A 262 -10.34 20.87 -10.68
N HIS A 263 -11.54 20.58 -10.16
CA HIS A 263 -12.05 19.22 -10.02
C HIS A 263 -12.19 18.46 -11.35
N ARG A 264 -12.59 19.16 -12.42
CA ARG A 264 -12.57 18.58 -13.77
C ARG A 264 -11.16 18.28 -14.25
N PHE A 265 -10.22 19.19 -14.01
CA PHE A 265 -8.81 18.99 -14.33
C PHE A 265 -8.21 17.81 -13.55
N GLU A 266 -8.54 17.65 -12.27
CA GLU A 266 -8.13 16.51 -11.45
C GLU A 266 -8.66 15.19 -12.03
N THR A 267 -9.94 15.15 -12.41
CA THR A 267 -10.55 13.96 -13.01
C THR A 267 -9.90 13.62 -14.36
N LEU A 268 -9.63 14.61 -15.20
CA LEU A 268 -8.93 14.40 -16.47
C LEU A 268 -7.48 13.93 -16.25
N SER A 269 -6.79 14.50 -15.27
CA SER A 269 -5.42 14.11 -14.88
C SER A 269 -5.38 12.67 -14.36
N ASN A 270 -6.39 12.28 -13.58
CA ASN A 270 -6.59 10.89 -13.15
C ASN A 270 -6.69 9.95 -14.36
N HIS A 271 -7.56 10.27 -15.33
CA HIS A 271 -7.70 9.45 -16.55
C HIS A 271 -6.40 9.38 -17.34
N PHE A 272 -5.66 10.49 -17.48
CA PHE A 272 -4.36 10.48 -18.14
C PHE A 272 -3.37 9.53 -17.44
N VAL A 273 -3.20 9.65 -16.13
CA VAL A 273 -2.22 8.86 -15.36
C VAL A 273 -2.61 7.38 -15.25
N GLU A 274 -3.90 7.07 -15.22
CA GLU A 274 -4.38 5.71 -15.03
C GLU A 274 -4.66 4.96 -16.34
N LEU A 275 -5.05 5.65 -17.42
CA LEU A 275 -5.38 5.00 -18.68
C LEU A 275 -4.30 5.14 -19.75
N LEU A 276 -3.55 6.24 -19.79
CA LEU A 276 -2.56 6.48 -20.85
C LEU A 276 -1.14 6.22 -20.39
N VAL A 277 -0.74 6.75 -19.23
CA VAL A 277 0.62 6.62 -18.72
C VAL A 277 1.07 5.15 -18.57
N PRO A 278 0.25 4.15 -18.16
CA PRO A 278 0.72 2.76 -18.04
C PRO A 278 1.37 2.22 -19.32
N PHE A 279 0.91 2.64 -20.49
CA PHE A 279 1.46 2.23 -21.79
C PHE A 279 2.89 2.75 -22.04
N PHE A 280 3.32 3.80 -21.34
CA PHE A 280 4.69 4.32 -21.43
C PHE A 280 5.75 3.30 -20.99
N LEU A 281 5.36 2.27 -20.23
CA LEU A 281 6.23 1.15 -19.88
C LEU A 281 6.83 0.43 -21.09
N PHE A 282 6.12 0.44 -22.23
CA PHE A 282 6.52 -0.25 -23.45
C PHE A 282 7.29 0.65 -24.44
N LEU A 283 7.39 1.96 -24.18
CA LEU A 283 7.92 2.97 -25.11
C LEU A 283 9.41 3.30 -24.88
N GLY A 284 10.20 2.30 -24.47
CA GLY A 284 11.65 2.44 -24.26
C GLY A 284 12.06 3.02 -22.89
N ARG A 285 13.34 3.37 -22.74
CA ARG A 285 13.90 3.77 -21.43
C ARG A 285 13.35 5.11 -20.92
N ARG A 286 13.34 6.14 -21.77
CA ARG A 286 12.93 7.50 -21.37
C ARG A 286 11.48 7.53 -20.90
N MET A 287 10.59 6.87 -21.65
CA MET A 287 9.17 6.78 -21.30
C MET A 287 8.92 5.91 -20.07
N ARG A 288 9.70 4.84 -19.85
CA ARG A 288 9.65 4.08 -18.57
C ARG A 288 10.00 4.95 -17.37
N ILE A 289 11.04 5.77 -17.46
CA ILE A 289 11.40 6.69 -16.37
C ILE A 289 10.28 7.71 -16.17
N LEU A 290 9.75 8.29 -17.25
CA LEU A 290 8.62 9.22 -17.18
C LEU A 290 7.38 8.58 -16.54
N HIS A 291 7.05 7.34 -16.90
CA HIS A 291 6.02 6.54 -16.23
C HIS A 291 6.27 6.48 -14.73
N GLY A 292 7.47 6.04 -14.31
CA GLY A 292 7.81 5.93 -12.89
C GLY A 292 7.64 7.25 -12.14
N VAL A 293 8.09 8.37 -12.73
CA VAL A 293 7.95 9.70 -12.13
C VAL A 293 6.48 10.10 -11.99
N LEU A 294 5.70 10.00 -13.07
CA LEU A 294 4.29 10.38 -13.06
C LEU A 294 3.48 9.53 -12.07
N GLN A 295 3.73 8.21 -12.02
CA GLN A 295 3.06 7.33 -11.07
C GLN A 295 3.42 7.68 -9.62
N ILE A 296 4.69 7.90 -9.30
CA ILE A 296 5.11 8.28 -7.93
C ILE A 296 4.50 9.62 -7.53
N LEU A 297 4.54 10.63 -8.40
CA LEU A 297 3.94 11.94 -8.13
C LEU A 297 2.43 11.82 -7.89
N PHE A 298 1.74 11.03 -8.69
CA PHE A 298 0.31 10.78 -8.51
C PHE A 298 0.01 10.11 -7.17
N GLN A 299 0.78 9.08 -6.78
CA GLN A 299 0.62 8.46 -5.45
C GLN A 299 0.91 9.44 -4.31
N VAL A 300 1.91 10.31 -4.44
CA VAL A 300 2.22 11.34 -3.43
C VAL A 300 1.07 12.33 -3.27
N ILE A 301 0.46 12.77 -4.38
CA ILE A 301 -0.72 13.64 -4.34
C ILE A 301 -1.87 12.94 -3.62
N LEU A 302 -2.11 11.66 -3.90
CA LEU A 302 -3.16 10.89 -3.22
C LEU A 302 -2.90 10.78 -1.71
N ILE A 303 -1.67 10.50 -1.28
CA ILE A 303 -1.25 10.46 0.13
C ILE A 303 -1.50 11.81 0.82
N ILE A 304 -1.18 12.91 0.15
CA ILE A 304 -1.39 14.27 0.67
C ILE A 304 -2.88 14.57 0.79
N SER A 305 -3.69 14.10 -0.14
CA SER A 305 -5.11 14.47 -0.25
C SER A 305 -6.09 13.60 0.57
N GLY A 306 -5.65 12.45 1.08
CA GLY A 306 -6.54 11.51 1.76
C GLY A 306 -5.80 10.38 2.48
N ASN A 307 -6.49 9.69 3.40
CA ASN A 307 -5.94 8.49 4.02
C ASN A 307 -6.49 7.24 3.33
N LEU A 308 -5.62 6.53 2.60
CA LEU A 308 -5.96 5.29 1.90
C LEU A 308 -5.11 4.12 2.41
N SER A 309 -4.97 3.99 3.74
CA SER A 309 -4.10 2.96 4.35
C SER A 309 -2.65 3.10 3.83
N PHE A 310 -1.96 1.99 3.62
CA PHE A 310 -0.67 1.88 2.96
C PHE A 310 -0.80 1.65 1.43
N LEU A 311 -1.99 1.76 0.82
CA LEU A 311 -2.22 1.47 -0.60
C LEU A 311 -1.31 2.29 -1.54
N ASN A 312 -1.29 3.62 -1.37
CA ASN A 312 -0.50 4.49 -2.25
C ASN A 312 1.00 4.29 -2.04
N TRP A 313 1.42 4.11 -0.79
CA TRP A 313 2.79 3.78 -0.43
C TRP A 313 3.24 2.46 -1.06
N LEU A 314 2.38 1.44 -1.03
CA LEU A 314 2.61 0.15 -1.67
C LEU A 314 2.62 0.26 -3.20
N THR A 315 1.81 1.14 -3.79
CA THR A 315 1.76 1.38 -5.25
C THR A 315 2.99 2.13 -5.76
N ILE A 316 3.65 2.92 -4.91
CA ILE A 316 4.98 3.49 -5.21
C ILE A 316 6.01 2.37 -5.42
N VAL A 317 5.95 1.27 -4.67
CA VAL A 317 6.95 0.18 -4.72
C VAL A 317 7.16 -0.36 -6.15
N PRO A 318 6.16 -0.88 -6.88
CA PRO A 318 6.37 -1.36 -8.25
C PRO A 318 6.76 -0.25 -9.23
N SER A 319 6.37 1.00 -8.98
CA SER A 319 6.80 2.15 -9.79
C SER A 319 8.32 2.36 -9.75
N LEU A 320 8.98 2.01 -8.64
CA LEU A 320 10.44 2.09 -8.49
C LEU A 320 11.20 1.18 -9.47
N ALA A 321 10.57 0.10 -9.97
CA ALA A 321 11.17 -0.79 -10.97
C ALA A 321 11.37 -0.13 -12.36
N CYS A 322 10.88 1.10 -12.54
CA CYS A 322 11.05 1.89 -13.75
C CYS A 322 12.42 2.58 -13.85
N PHE A 323 13.12 2.76 -12.73
CA PHE A 323 14.37 3.50 -12.66
C PHE A 323 15.57 2.56 -12.65
N ASP A 324 16.55 2.82 -13.51
CA ASP A 324 17.83 2.10 -13.53
C ASP A 324 18.85 2.75 -12.57
N ASP A 325 20.01 2.12 -12.42
CA ASP A 325 21.07 2.59 -11.53
C ASP A 325 21.50 4.02 -11.89
N ALA A 326 21.58 4.36 -13.18
CA ALA A 326 21.88 5.70 -13.64
C ALA A 326 20.84 6.74 -13.15
N ALA A 327 19.55 6.40 -13.13
CA ALA A 327 18.49 7.27 -12.66
C ALA A 327 18.45 7.40 -11.12
N LEU A 328 18.78 6.34 -10.37
CA LEU A 328 18.74 6.35 -8.89
C LEU A 328 20.09 6.69 -8.24
N GLY A 329 21.17 6.81 -9.01
CA GLY A 329 22.53 7.00 -8.51
C GLY A 329 22.77 8.27 -7.70
N PHE A 330 21.82 9.22 -7.68
CA PHE A 330 21.89 10.41 -6.83
C PHE A 330 21.45 10.14 -5.38
N LEU A 331 20.67 9.09 -5.13
CA LEU A 331 20.21 8.69 -3.79
C LEU A 331 21.31 8.03 -2.94
N PHE A 332 22.44 7.69 -3.56
CA PHE A 332 23.52 6.93 -2.93
C PHE A 332 24.80 7.76 -2.89
N PRO A 333 25.40 7.98 -1.70
CA PRO A 333 26.65 8.74 -1.57
C PRO A 333 27.80 8.16 -2.39
N SER A 334 28.65 9.04 -2.92
CA SER A 334 29.85 8.67 -3.71
C SER A 334 31.08 8.36 -2.85
N GLY A 335 30.92 8.17 -1.53
CA GLY A 335 32.03 7.92 -0.60
C GLY A 335 32.82 6.63 -0.92
N PRO A 336 34.02 6.45 -0.34
CA PRO A 336 34.92 5.34 -0.65
C PRO A 336 34.31 3.95 -0.38
N GLN A 337 33.37 3.84 0.57
CA GLN A 337 32.61 2.62 0.86
C GLN A 337 31.14 2.69 0.38
N GLY A 338 30.79 3.70 -0.41
CA GLY A 338 29.43 3.95 -0.87
C GLY A 338 28.95 2.89 -1.86
N LEU A 339 27.67 2.52 -1.76
CA LEU A 339 27.04 1.53 -2.66
C LEU A 339 27.16 1.93 -4.14
N LYS A 340 27.10 3.23 -4.43
CA LYS A 340 27.30 3.77 -5.79
C LYS A 340 28.65 3.36 -6.37
N LYS A 341 29.73 3.50 -5.59
CA LYS A 341 31.08 3.15 -6.02
C LYS A 341 31.23 1.64 -6.20
N GLN A 342 30.67 0.84 -5.30
CA GLN A 342 30.68 -0.63 -5.43
C GLN A 342 29.95 -1.10 -6.70
N VAL A 343 28.83 -0.46 -7.08
CA VAL A 343 28.14 -0.77 -8.34
C VAL A 343 28.97 -0.35 -9.55
N LEU A 344 29.64 0.81 -9.50
CA LEU A 344 30.58 1.22 -10.55
C LEU A 344 31.73 0.23 -10.71
N GLU A 345 32.26 -0.32 -9.62
CA GLU A 345 33.30 -1.35 -9.64
C GLU A 345 32.78 -2.64 -10.28
N ILE A 346 31.58 -3.12 -9.92
CA ILE A 346 30.95 -4.28 -10.56
C ILE A 346 30.77 -4.04 -12.07
N GLN A 347 30.28 -2.87 -12.46
CA GLN A 347 30.06 -2.50 -13.87
C GLN A 347 31.38 -2.39 -14.66
N ARG A 348 32.43 -1.86 -14.04
CA ARG A 348 33.79 -1.79 -14.63
C ARG A 348 34.39 -3.18 -14.80
N GLU A 349 34.32 -4.03 -13.77
CA GLU A 349 34.75 -5.43 -13.83
C GLU A 349 34.04 -6.16 -14.98
N ASP A 350 32.73 -5.96 -15.15
CA ASP A 350 31.97 -6.59 -16.23
C ASP A 350 32.32 -6.04 -17.63
N THR A 351 32.74 -4.78 -17.74
CA THR A 351 33.12 -4.15 -19.02
C THR A 351 34.56 -4.49 -19.44
N GLN A 352 35.47 -4.63 -18.47
CA GLN A 352 36.87 -4.98 -18.73
C GLN A 352 37.09 -6.47 -19.01
N ARG A 353 36.08 -7.32 -18.75
CA ARG A 353 36.19 -8.76 -19.04
C ARG A 353 36.13 -9.03 -20.54
N VAL A 354 37.26 -9.51 -21.08
CA VAL A 354 37.41 -9.93 -22.50
C VAL A 354 36.67 -11.26 -22.77
N GLN A 355 36.58 -12.15 -21.79
CA GLN A 355 35.84 -13.41 -21.90
C GLN A 355 34.64 -13.44 -20.93
N PRO A 356 33.48 -13.97 -21.35
CA PRO A 356 32.34 -14.15 -20.46
C PRO A 356 32.73 -15.08 -19.31
N LYS A 357 32.38 -14.72 -18.07
CA LYS A 357 32.58 -15.57 -16.89
C LYS A 357 31.93 -16.94 -17.19
N PRO A 358 32.63 -18.08 -16.99
CA PRO A 358 32.00 -19.38 -17.13
C PRO A 358 30.75 -19.41 -16.27
N ARG A 359 29.60 -19.74 -16.88
CA ARG A 359 28.32 -19.83 -16.17
C ARG A 359 28.45 -20.93 -15.14
N ASP A 360 28.60 -20.57 -13.87
CA ASP A 360 28.52 -21.55 -12.81
C ASP A 360 27.15 -22.22 -12.83
N ARG A 361 27.06 -23.44 -12.27
CA ARG A 361 25.80 -24.19 -12.20
C ARG A 361 24.70 -23.38 -11.50
N GLY A 362 25.04 -22.55 -10.52
CA GLY A 362 24.09 -21.71 -9.79
C GLY A 362 23.46 -20.60 -10.64
N CYS A 363 24.21 -20.01 -11.57
CA CYS A 363 23.75 -19.00 -12.51
C CYS A 363 22.76 -19.60 -13.51
N LEU A 364 23.03 -20.82 -13.98
CA LEU A 364 22.10 -21.56 -14.85
C LEU A 364 20.81 -21.89 -14.09
N VAL A 365 20.91 -22.44 -12.87
CA VAL A 365 19.73 -22.73 -12.04
C VAL A 365 18.92 -21.46 -11.78
N ARG A 366 19.56 -20.33 -11.45
CA ARG A 366 18.86 -19.06 -11.26
C ARG A 366 18.20 -18.56 -12.54
N GLN A 367 18.82 -18.74 -13.70
CA GLN A 367 18.22 -18.38 -14.98
C GLN A 367 16.96 -19.22 -15.24
N VAL A 368 17.02 -20.54 -15.02
CA VAL A 368 15.85 -21.43 -15.14
C VAL A 368 14.75 -21.00 -14.19
N VAL A 369 15.05 -20.75 -12.90
CA VAL A 369 14.07 -20.27 -11.91
C VAL A 369 13.41 -18.96 -12.35
N ASN A 370 14.19 -17.99 -12.86
CA ASN A 370 13.64 -16.73 -13.34
C ASN A 370 12.71 -16.93 -14.56
N ILE A 371 13.08 -17.81 -15.50
CA ILE A 371 12.25 -18.13 -16.68
C ILE A 371 10.96 -18.83 -16.25
N SER A 372 11.04 -19.83 -15.37
CA SER A 372 9.88 -20.53 -14.82
C SER A 372 8.94 -19.57 -14.10
N LEU A 373 9.47 -18.61 -13.33
CA LEU A 373 8.68 -17.54 -12.72
C LEU A 373 7.98 -16.67 -13.78
N GLY A 374 8.68 -16.29 -14.86
CA GLY A 374 8.10 -15.53 -15.96
C GLY A 374 6.93 -16.26 -16.62
N ILE A 375 7.10 -17.57 -16.88
CA ILE A 375 6.05 -18.44 -17.43
C ILE A 375 4.85 -18.52 -16.46
N LEU A 376 5.11 -18.71 -15.16
CA LEU A 376 4.07 -18.76 -14.13
C LEU A 376 3.27 -17.46 -14.08
N VAL A 377 3.94 -16.30 -14.02
CA VAL A 377 3.28 -14.99 -13.99
C VAL A 377 2.48 -14.75 -15.26
N ALA A 378 3.01 -15.13 -16.43
CA ALA A 378 2.29 -15.00 -17.70
C ALA A 378 1.02 -15.87 -17.72
N TRP A 379 1.12 -17.13 -17.28
CA TRP A 379 -0.02 -18.04 -17.19
C TRP A 379 -1.09 -17.52 -16.21
N LEU A 380 -0.69 -17.11 -15.01
CA LEU A 380 -1.61 -16.53 -14.01
C LEU A 380 -2.21 -15.19 -14.44
N SER A 381 -1.59 -14.50 -15.40
CA SER A 381 -2.10 -13.23 -15.94
C SER A 381 -3.23 -13.41 -16.96
N VAL A 382 -3.42 -14.61 -17.54
CA VAL A 382 -4.49 -14.87 -18.52
C VAL A 382 -5.88 -14.48 -18.02
N PRO A 383 -6.39 -14.98 -16.87
CA PRO A 383 -7.71 -14.58 -16.36
C PRO A 383 -7.78 -13.09 -16.01
N VAL A 384 -6.66 -12.50 -15.56
CA VAL A 384 -6.58 -11.07 -15.23
C VAL A 384 -6.71 -10.20 -16.48
N VAL A 385 -6.05 -10.57 -17.57
CA VAL A 385 -6.15 -9.86 -18.86
C VAL A 385 -7.55 -10.00 -19.43
N ILE A 386 -8.14 -11.20 -19.41
CA ILE A 386 -9.55 -11.42 -19.83
C ILE A 386 -10.49 -10.50 -19.02
N ASN A 387 -10.27 -10.41 -17.71
CA ASN A 387 -11.07 -9.55 -16.85
C ASN A 387 -10.89 -8.06 -17.16
N LEU A 388 -9.67 -7.58 -17.41
CA LEU A 388 -9.43 -6.18 -17.79
C LEU A 388 -10.07 -5.82 -19.14
N LEU A 389 -10.10 -6.77 -20.08
CA LEU A 389 -10.76 -6.59 -21.38
C LEU A 389 -12.29 -6.66 -21.29
N SER A 390 -12.84 -7.31 -20.27
CA SER A 390 -14.28 -7.40 -20.04
C SER A 390 -14.91 -6.05 -19.69
N SER A 391 -16.06 -5.74 -20.30
CA SER A 391 -16.88 -4.58 -19.90
C SER A 391 -17.44 -4.73 -18.48
N ARG A 392 -17.58 -5.97 -17.99
CA ARG A 392 -18.01 -6.32 -16.62
C ARG A 392 -16.83 -6.68 -15.73
N GLN A 393 -15.71 -5.98 -15.86
CA GLN A 393 -14.52 -6.27 -15.08
C GLN A 393 -14.80 -6.29 -13.57
N ILE A 394 -14.18 -7.23 -12.86
CA ILE A 394 -14.26 -7.36 -11.40
C ILE A 394 -12.88 -7.04 -10.81
N MET A 395 -12.82 -6.05 -9.93
CA MET A 395 -11.57 -5.54 -9.33
C MET A 395 -11.35 -6.09 -7.92
N ASN A 396 -10.12 -5.92 -7.41
CA ASN A 396 -9.68 -6.40 -6.09
C ASN A 396 -9.91 -7.90 -5.89
N THR A 397 -9.79 -8.69 -6.97
CA THR A 397 -10.12 -10.11 -7.00
C THR A 397 -8.88 -10.95 -7.29
N SER A 398 -8.80 -12.10 -6.63
CA SER A 398 -7.76 -13.11 -6.81
C SER A 398 -8.31 -14.33 -7.55
N PHE A 399 -7.58 -14.84 -8.54
CA PHE A 399 -7.98 -16.01 -9.34
C PHE A 399 -7.34 -17.31 -8.86
N ASN A 400 -6.51 -17.26 -7.82
CA ASN A 400 -5.86 -18.40 -7.22
C ASN A 400 -5.73 -18.18 -5.70
N PRO A 401 -5.66 -19.26 -4.89
CA PRO A 401 -5.59 -19.15 -3.44
C PRO A 401 -4.35 -18.42 -2.93
N LEU A 402 -3.24 -18.50 -3.67
CA LEU A 402 -1.97 -17.86 -3.30
C LEU A 402 -1.92 -16.36 -3.60
N ARG A 403 -2.95 -15.81 -4.25
CA ARG A 403 -3.09 -14.38 -4.58
C ARG A 403 -1.85 -13.80 -5.27
N ILE A 404 -1.21 -14.59 -6.13
CA ILE A 404 0.07 -14.22 -6.76
C ILE A 404 -0.11 -13.19 -7.88
N VAL A 405 -1.18 -13.27 -8.67
CA VAL A 405 -1.53 -12.30 -9.72
C VAL A 405 -3.01 -11.97 -9.60
N ASN A 406 -3.33 -10.69 -9.36
CA ASN A 406 -4.68 -10.24 -9.04
C ASN A 406 -5.14 -9.07 -9.93
N THR A 407 -6.40 -8.68 -9.80
CA THR A 407 -6.94 -7.43 -10.32
C THR A 407 -7.03 -6.39 -9.22
N TYR A 408 -6.84 -5.11 -9.57
CA TYR A 408 -6.88 -4.00 -8.61
C TYR A 408 -7.68 -2.84 -9.19
N GLY A 409 -8.47 -2.20 -8.34
CA GLY A 409 -9.21 -1.01 -8.74
C GLY A 409 -9.88 -0.37 -7.52
N ALA A 410 -9.79 0.95 -7.42
CA ALA A 410 -10.37 1.70 -6.32
C ALA A 410 -11.27 2.81 -6.86
N PHE A 411 -12.35 3.09 -6.12
CA PHE A 411 -13.26 4.22 -6.39
C PHE A 411 -13.92 4.19 -7.77
N GLY A 412 -14.21 3.00 -8.29
CA GLY A 412 -15.02 2.86 -9.52
C GLY A 412 -16.38 3.54 -9.40
N SER A 413 -16.99 3.48 -8.21
CA SER A 413 -18.18 4.23 -7.84
C SER A 413 -17.87 5.14 -6.65
N VAL A 414 -18.39 6.37 -6.68
CA VAL A 414 -18.14 7.39 -5.66
C VAL A 414 -19.46 7.81 -5.04
N THR A 415 -19.59 7.65 -3.72
CA THR A 415 -20.75 8.14 -2.97
C THR A 415 -20.84 9.66 -3.06
N LYS A 416 -22.05 10.18 -3.22
CA LYS A 416 -22.33 11.63 -3.36
C LYS A 416 -22.65 12.32 -2.05
N GLU A 417 -22.92 11.53 -1.01
CA GLU A 417 -23.16 12.00 0.34
C GLU A 417 -22.26 11.25 1.31
N ARG A 418 -21.73 11.94 2.32
CA ARG A 418 -21.04 11.29 3.43
C ARG A 418 -22.06 10.94 4.51
N THR A 419 -22.31 9.65 4.69
CA THR A 419 -23.06 9.12 5.82
C THR A 419 -22.15 8.37 6.79
N GLU A 420 -22.57 8.28 8.05
CA GLU A 420 -21.86 7.59 9.12
C GLU A 420 -22.83 6.93 10.08
N VAL A 421 -22.41 5.79 10.61
CA VAL A 421 -23.07 5.15 11.75
C VAL A 421 -22.32 5.55 13.03
N ILE A 422 -23.06 6.09 13.99
CA ILE A 422 -22.58 6.48 15.31
C ILE A 422 -23.18 5.52 16.33
N LEU A 423 -22.31 4.86 17.09
CA LEU A 423 -22.73 3.98 18.18
C LEU A 423 -22.96 4.85 19.41
N GLN A 424 -24.13 4.72 20.01
CA GLN A 424 -24.50 5.49 21.21
C GLN A 424 -24.89 4.54 22.33
N GLY A 425 -24.45 4.83 23.55
CA GLY A 425 -24.87 4.11 24.74
C GLY A 425 -25.73 4.97 25.66
N THR A 426 -26.55 4.35 26.50
CA THR A 426 -27.22 5.02 27.63
C THR A 426 -27.33 4.10 28.84
N VAL A 427 -27.23 4.68 30.04
CA VAL A 427 -27.47 4.00 31.32
C VAL A 427 -28.95 4.04 31.74
N SER A 428 -29.80 4.78 31.00
CA SER A 428 -31.20 4.94 31.34
C SER A 428 -31.93 3.60 31.43
N PRO A 429 -32.84 3.41 32.41
CA PRO A 429 -33.60 2.17 32.54
C PRO A 429 -34.46 1.87 31.30
N ASN A 430 -35.04 2.90 30.68
CA ASN A 430 -35.85 2.81 29.48
C ASN A 430 -35.18 3.59 28.34
N ALA A 431 -34.82 2.90 27.26
CA ALA A 431 -34.21 3.49 26.06
C ALA A 431 -35.10 4.54 25.36
N SER A 432 -36.41 4.46 25.54
CA SER A 432 -37.40 5.37 24.94
C SER A 432 -37.81 6.51 25.87
N ALA A 433 -37.20 6.62 27.05
CA ALA A 433 -37.51 7.72 27.96
C ALA A 433 -37.08 9.06 27.33
N PRO A 434 -37.90 10.13 27.40
CA PRO A 434 -37.61 11.40 26.74
C PRO A 434 -36.39 12.13 27.34
N ASP A 435 -36.06 11.81 28.60
CA ASP A 435 -34.89 12.28 29.34
C ASP A 435 -33.68 11.34 29.21
N ALA A 436 -33.76 10.27 28.41
CA ALA A 436 -32.65 9.36 28.21
C ALA A 436 -31.47 10.07 27.52
N VAL A 437 -30.36 10.20 28.24
CA VAL A 437 -29.12 10.76 27.72
C VAL A 437 -28.36 9.67 26.98
N TRP A 438 -28.16 9.88 25.68
CA TRP A 438 -27.37 9.01 24.80
C TRP A 438 -26.01 9.64 24.55
N GLU A 439 -24.94 8.87 24.79
CA GLU A 439 -23.55 9.33 24.67
C GLU A 439 -22.86 8.62 23.50
N ASP A 440 -22.15 9.38 22.66
CA ASP A 440 -21.47 8.89 21.46
C ASP A 440 -20.17 8.15 21.82
N TYR A 441 -19.98 6.96 21.24
CA TYR A 441 -18.65 6.34 21.13
C TYR A 441 -17.90 6.97 19.95
N GLU A 442 -16.67 7.44 20.19
CA GLU A 442 -15.86 8.02 19.11
C GLU A 442 -14.83 7.01 18.60
N PHE A 443 -14.85 6.80 17.29
CA PHE A 443 -13.87 6.00 16.56
C PHE A 443 -12.58 6.80 16.36
N LYS A 444 -11.47 6.16 15.98
CA LYS A 444 -10.17 6.84 15.99
C LYS A 444 -10.03 7.96 14.98
N CYS A 445 -10.57 7.79 13.78
CA CYS A 445 -10.33 8.72 12.67
C CYS A 445 -11.46 8.93 11.68
N LYS A 446 -12.43 8.02 11.53
CA LYS A 446 -13.61 8.30 10.69
C LYS A 446 -14.39 9.51 11.25
N PRO A 447 -15.22 10.21 10.47
CA PRO A 447 -16.07 11.28 11.00
C PRO A 447 -16.96 10.79 12.16
N GLY A 448 -17.14 11.67 13.15
CA GLY A 448 -17.79 11.40 14.43
C GLY A 448 -18.18 12.72 15.07
N ASP A 449 -17.49 13.12 16.12
CA ASP A 449 -17.57 14.46 16.70
C ASP A 449 -17.39 15.59 15.63
N PRO A 450 -18.37 16.50 15.44
CA PRO A 450 -18.26 17.60 14.50
C PRO A 450 -17.13 18.61 14.76
N TRP A 451 -16.61 18.66 15.99
CA TRP A 451 -15.51 19.55 16.39
C TRP A 451 -14.15 18.90 16.15
N ARG A 452 -14.10 17.59 15.90
CA ARG A 452 -12.85 16.89 15.64
C ARG A 452 -12.33 17.18 14.23
N GLN A 453 -11.08 17.62 14.19
CA GLN A 453 -10.32 17.74 12.95
C GLN A 453 -10.12 16.35 12.30
N PRO A 454 -10.27 16.23 10.96
CA PRO A 454 -9.95 14.99 10.26
C PRO A 454 -8.51 14.51 10.52
N CYS A 455 -8.29 13.19 10.57
CA CYS A 455 -7.00 12.60 10.92
C CYS A 455 -5.96 12.67 9.80
N LEU A 456 -4.67 12.73 10.16
CA LEU A 456 -3.55 12.37 9.28
C LEU A 456 -2.90 11.08 9.79
N ILE A 457 -3.10 9.96 9.09
CA ILE A 457 -2.70 8.63 9.58
C ILE A 457 -1.99 7.74 8.56
N SER A 458 -2.06 8.02 7.26
CA SER A 458 -1.37 7.20 6.25
C SER A 458 0.14 7.16 6.53
N PRO A 459 0.80 5.99 6.52
CA PRO A 459 0.36 4.69 5.98
C PRO A 459 -0.39 3.77 6.95
N TYR A 460 -0.63 4.17 8.20
CA TYR A 460 -1.34 3.35 9.17
C TYR A 460 -2.82 3.16 8.78
N HIS A 461 -3.41 2.04 9.20
CA HIS A 461 -4.77 1.65 8.83
C HIS A 461 -5.60 1.25 10.04
N TYR A 462 -6.62 2.05 10.37
CA TYR A 462 -7.66 1.66 11.32
C TYR A 462 -8.75 0.86 10.60
N ARG A 463 -8.69 -0.48 10.72
CA ARG A 463 -9.57 -1.38 9.95
C ARG A 463 -11.03 -1.23 10.36
N LEU A 464 -11.29 -0.98 11.64
CA LEU A 464 -12.64 -0.73 12.16
C LEU A 464 -13.25 0.54 11.57
N ASP A 465 -12.54 1.67 11.64
CA ASP A 465 -12.96 2.93 11.03
C ASP A 465 -13.26 2.79 9.54
N TRP A 466 -12.42 2.03 8.82
CA TRP A 466 -12.61 1.78 7.39
C TRP A 466 -13.84 0.92 7.10
N LEU A 467 -14.09 -0.15 7.86
CA LEU A 467 -15.29 -0.98 7.64
C LEU A 467 -16.58 -0.27 8.06
N MET A 468 -16.53 0.62 9.06
CA MET A 468 -17.67 1.47 9.39
C MET A 468 -18.07 2.40 8.24
N TRP A 469 -17.11 2.84 7.41
CA TRP A 469 -17.41 3.59 6.19
C TRP A 469 -18.24 2.75 5.20
N PHE A 470 -17.89 1.48 4.98
CA PHE A 470 -18.69 0.58 4.15
C PHE A 470 -20.08 0.32 4.75
N ALA A 471 -20.14 0.09 6.06
CA ALA A 471 -21.38 -0.16 6.76
C ALA A 471 -22.38 1.00 6.65
N ALA A 472 -21.89 2.25 6.60
CA ALA A 472 -22.74 3.44 6.57
C ALA A 472 -23.59 3.61 5.30
N PHE A 473 -23.35 2.84 4.24
CA PHE A 473 -24.22 2.78 3.06
C PHE A 473 -24.75 1.37 2.78
N GLN A 474 -24.63 0.48 3.76
CA GLN A 474 -25.18 -0.88 3.77
C GLN A 474 -26.17 -1.00 4.95
N THR A 475 -26.64 -2.20 5.24
CA THR A 475 -27.45 -2.47 6.44
C THR A 475 -26.64 -3.22 7.49
N TYR A 476 -27.12 -3.23 8.75
CA TYR A 476 -26.45 -3.96 9.82
C TYR A 476 -26.59 -5.48 9.66
N GLU A 477 -27.62 -5.97 8.94
CA GLU A 477 -27.77 -7.38 8.59
C GLU A 477 -26.69 -7.83 7.59
N GLN A 478 -26.22 -6.93 6.71
CA GLN A 478 -25.08 -7.19 5.84
C GLN A 478 -23.73 -7.11 6.58
N ASN A 479 -23.72 -6.50 7.78
CA ASN A 479 -22.55 -6.22 8.59
C ASN A 479 -22.75 -6.69 10.03
N GLU A 480 -23.08 -7.98 10.21
CA GLU A 480 -23.45 -8.55 11.52
C GLU A 480 -22.39 -8.35 12.61
N TRP A 481 -21.10 -8.20 12.23
CA TRP A 481 -20.00 -7.88 13.14
C TRP A 481 -20.22 -6.58 13.95
N ILE A 482 -21.08 -5.67 13.47
CA ILE A 482 -21.47 -4.46 14.21
C ILE A 482 -22.32 -4.80 15.42
N LEU A 483 -23.18 -5.82 15.33
CA LEU A 483 -23.96 -6.30 16.48
C LEU A 483 -23.07 -7.03 17.48
N HIS A 484 -22.02 -7.71 17.01
CA HIS A 484 -20.98 -8.25 17.89
C HIS A 484 -20.26 -7.12 18.64
N LEU A 485 -19.86 -6.06 17.93
CA LEU A 485 -19.27 -4.86 18.54
C LEU A 485 -20.22 -4.24 19.57
N ALA A 486 -21.51 -4.07 19.24
CA ALA A 486 -22.50 -3.52 20.16
C ALA A 486 -22.64 -4.35 21.44
N GLY A 487 -22.73 -5.69 21.34
CA GLY A 487 -22.76 -6.56 22.52
C GLY A 487 -21.50 -6.47 23.37
N LYS A 488 -20.33 -6.34 22.76
CA LYS A 488 -19.05 -6.14 23.46
C LYS A 488 -18.97 -4.80 24.19
N LEU A 489 -19.48 -3.73 23.57
CA LEU A 489 -19.56 -2.41 24.20
C LEU A 489 -20.56 -2.40 25.38
N LEU A 490 -21.69 -3.09 25.25
CA LEU A 490 -22.67 -3.30 26.34
C LEU A 490 -22.06 -4.03 27.54
N ALA A 491 -21.12 -4.95 27.31
CA ALA A 491 -20.40 -5.65 28.37
C ALA A 491 -19.17 -4.88 28.91
N GLY A 492 -18.77 -3.78 28.26
CA GLY A 492 -17.54 -3.06 28.62
C GLY A 492 -16.25 -3.83 28.29
N ASP A 493 -16.25 -4.60 27.21
CA ASP A 493 -15.10 -5.41 26.78
C ASP A 493 -13.90 -4.53 26.40
N SER A 494 -12.78 -4.69 27.12
CA SER A 494 -11.60 -3.84 26.99
C SER A 494 -10.90 -3.97 25.63
N GLU A 495 -10.92 -5.16 25.02
CA GLU A 495 -10.32 -5.37 23.70
C GLU A 495 -11.09 -4.63 22.60
N ALA A 496 -12.42 -4.72 22.61
CA ALA A 496 -13.26 -3.97 21.67
C ALA A 496 -13.17 -2.46 21.90
N LEU A 497 -13.17 -2.02 23.16
CA LEU A 497 -13.04 -0.60 23.52
C LEU A 497 -11.69 -0.03 23.08
N ALA A 498 -10.60 -0.81 23.07
CA ALA A 498 -9.29 -0.38 22.60
C ALA A 498 -9.24 -0.06 21.09
N LEU A 499 -10.24 -0.48 20.30
CA LEU A 499 -10.37 -0.09 18.89
C LEU A 499 -10.94 1.32 18.73
N LEU A 500 -11.60 1.87 19.75
CA LEU A 500 -12.20 3.20 19.75
C LEU A 500 -11.22 4.25 20.32
N ALA A 501 -11.50 5.52 20.08
CA ALA A 501 -10.76 6.64 20.68
C ALA A 501 -11.38 7.13 21.98
N VAL A 502 -12.73 7.16 22.06
CA VAL A 502 -13.44 7.61 23.27
C VAL A 502 -14.49 6.58 23.65
N ASN A 503 -14.38 6.10 24.88
CA ASN A 503 -15.45 5.40 25.57
C ASN A 503 -16.13 6.38 26.53
N PRO A 504 -17.36 6.84 26.26
CA PRO A 504 -18.03 7.74 27.20
C PRO A 504 -18.19 7.09 28.58
N PHE A 505 -18.39 5.77 28.67
CA PHE A 505 -18.61 5.06 29.93
C PHE A 505 -17.31 4.64 30.65
N GLU A 506 -16.16 5.20 30.28
CA GLU A 506 -14.89 4.89 30.95
C GLU A 506 -14.94 5.25 32.44
N GLY A 507 -14.49 4.32 33.29
CA GLY A 507 -14.58 4.46 34.75
C GLY A 507 -16.00 4.40 35.33
N ARG A 508 -17.03 4.23 34.50
CA ARG A 508 -18.45 4.12 34.88
C ARG A 508 -18.97 2.70 34.62
N THR A 509 -20.20 2.44 35.03
CA THR A 509 -20.89 1.22 34.62
C THR A 509 -21.13 1.25 33.11
N PRO A 510 -20.93 0.10 32.40
CA PRO A 510 -21.29 -0.02 30.99
C PRO A 510 -22.74 0.39 30.72
N PRO A 511 -23.05 0.83 29.48
CA PRO A 511 -24.40 1.24 29.14
C PRO A 511 -25.38 0.07 29.23
N ARG A 512 -26.62 0.35 29.60
CA ARG A 512 -27.71 -0.64 29.58
C ARG A 512 -28.20 -0.90 28.17
N TRP A 513 -28.18 0.14 27.33
CA TRP A 513 -28.66 0.09 25.95
C TRP A 513 -27.61 0.66 25.00
N ILE A 514 -27.48 0.05 23.84
CA ILE A 514 -26.72 0.58 22.72
C ILE A 514 -27.61 0.65 21.48
N ARG A 515 -27.46 1.71 20.69
CA ARG A 515 -28.08 1.85 19.38
C ARG A 515 -27.08 2.33 18.34
N GLY A 516 -27.41 2.12 17.08
CA GLY A 516 -26.71 2.72 15.94
C GLY A 516 -27.55 3.84 15.36
N GLU A 517 -27.00 5.04 15.25
CA GLU A 517 -27.67 6.19 14.65
C GLU A 517 -26.99 6.58 13.34
N HIS A 518 -27.80 6.86 12.33
CA HIS A 518 -27.32 7.22 11.00
C HIS A 518 -27.33 8.74 10.84
N TYR A 519 -26.19 9.28 10.41
CA TYR A 519 -25.98 10.70 10.25
C TYR A 519 -25.43 11.02 8.88
N ARG A 520 -25.87 12.13 8.31
CA ARG A 520 -25.23 12.78 7.17
C ARG A 520 -24.23 13.81 7.68
N TYR A 521 -23.05 13.81 7.07
CA TYR A 521 -21.99 14.76 7.32
C TYR A 521 -21.74 15.60 6.07
N LYS A 522 -21.38 16.86 6.29
CA LYS A 522 -20.76 17.73 5.29
C LYS A 522 -19.59 18.45 5.93
N PHE A 523 -18.53 18.71 5.19
CA PHE A 523 -17.50 19.63 5.67
C PHE A 523 -18.13 20.99 5.97
N SER A 524 -17.69 21.63 7.05
CA SER A 524 -17.96 23.06 7.25
C SER A 524 -17.25 23.89 6.18
N LEU A 525 -17.69 25.13 5.97
CA LEU A 525 -17.02 26.03 5.03
C LEU A 525 -15.86 26.73 5.75
N PRO A 526 -14.60 26.66 5.25
CA PRO A 526 -13.50 27.43 5.81
C PRO A 526 -13.85 28.92 5.91
N GLY A 527 -13.66 29.51 7.09
CA GLY A 527 -14.06 30.91 7.37
C GLY A 527 -15.57 31.16 7.48
N GLY A 528 -16.41 30.15 7.23
CA GLY A 528 -17.86 30.23 7.44
C GLY A 528 -18.25 30.07 8.91
N GLN A 529 -19.52 30.33 9.22
CA GLN A 529 -20.06 30.37 10.59
C GLN A 529 -19.77 29.11 11.42
N HIS A 530 -19.87 27.92 10.83
CA HIS A 530 -19.57 26.68 11.56
C HIS A 530 -18.07 26.51 11.82
N ALA A 531 -17.21 26.89 10.88
CA ALA A 531 -15.76 26.81 11.06
C ALA A 531 -15.25 27.83 12.08
N THR A 532 -15.85 29.03 12.14
CA THR A 532 -15.52 30.02 13.19
C THR A 532 -15.97 29.59 14.59
N GLN A 533 -16.95 28.67 14.69
CA GLN A 533 -17.31 27.97 15.93
C GLN A 533 -16.40 26.77 16.25
N GLY A 534 -15.37 26.50 15.42
CA GLY A 534 -14.46 25.37 15.58
C GLY A 534 -14.97 24.04 15.02
N LYS A 535 -16.12 24.01 14.32
CA LYS A 535 -16.61 22.78 13.69
C LYS A 535 -15.91 22.52 12.37
N TRP A 536 -15.45 21.31 12.18
CA TRP A 536 -14.96 20.78 10.90
C TRP A 536 -16.07 20.16 10.07
N TRP A 537 -17.13 19.70 10.74
CA TRP A 537 -18.25 19.04 10.12
C TRP A 537 -19.60 19.66 10.50
N ILE A 538 -20.56 19.50 9.61
CA ILE A 538 -21.98 19.75 9.83
C ILE A 538 -22.66 18.39 9.82
N ARG A 539 -23.23 17.99 10.96
CA ARG A 539 -23.85 16.68 11.17
C ARG A 539 -25.37 16.82 11.25
N LYS A 540 -26.11 16.03 10.48
CA LYS A 540 -27.59 15.96 10.51
C LYS A 540 -28.05 14.52 10.66
N ARG A 541 -28.91 14.26 11.63
CA ARG A 541 -29.50 12.92 11.85
C ARG A 541 -30.39 12.54 10.66
N ILE A 542 -30.24 11.31 10.18
CA ILE A 542 -31.10 10.68 9.17
C ILE A 542 -32.17 9.83 9.86
N GLY A 543 -31.74 8.93 10.75
CA GLY A 543 -32.62 7.99 11.44
C GLY A 543 -31.84 6.88 12.13
N PRO A 544 -32.54 5.89 12.72
CA PRO A 544 -31.88 4.75 13.33
C PRO A 544 -31.21 3.87 12.26
N TYR A 545 -29.99 3.41 12.54
CA TYR A 545 -29.31 2.37 11.76
C TYR A 545 -29.69 0.98 12.29
N PHE A 546 -29.65 0.78 13.61
CA PHE A 546 -30.25 -0.38 14.30
C PHE A 546 -30.90 0.08 15.62
N PRO A 547 -31.95 -0.60 16.11
CA PRO A 547 -32.71 -0.16 17.28
C PRO A 547 -31.88 -0.23 18.58
N PRO A 548 -32.36 0.35 19.69
CA PRO A 548 -31.79 0.09 21.02
C PRO A 548 -31.78 -1.40 21.36
N LEU A 549 -30.61 -1.92 21.72
CA LEU A 549 -30.37 -3.32 22.10
C LEU A 549 -29.79 -3.37 23.51
N ARG A 550 -30.17 -4.40 24.29
CA ARG A 550 -29.48 -4.79 25.53
C ARG A 550 -28.63 -6.02 25.29
N LEU A 551 -27.74 -6.29 26.25
CA LEU A 551 -26.90 -7.48 26.20
C LEU A 551 -27.74 -8.76 26.23
N GLU A 552 -28.83 -8.77 27.00
CA GLU A 552 -29.76 -9.89 27.08
C GLU A 552 -30.42 -10.20 25.73
N ASP A 553 -30.79 -9.16 24.98
CA ASP A 553 -31.47 -9.29 23.69
C ASP A 553 -30.54 -9.90 22.63
N LEU A 554 -29.21 -9.79 22.83
CA LEU A 554 -28.19 -10.32 21.92
C LEU A 554 -27.70 -11.73 22.27
N LYS A 555 -28.08 -12.31 23.41
CA LYS A 555 -27.53 -13.61 23.86
C LYS A 555 -27.74 -14.74 22.85
N GLU A 556 -28.95 -14.88 22.33
CA GLU A 556 -29.28 -15.92 21.35
C GLU A 556 -28.58 -15.65 20.00
N TYR A 557 -28.44 -14.38 19.64
CA TYR A 557 -27.74 -13.96 18.43
C TYR A 557 -26.27 -14.37 18.47
N PHE A 558 -25.59 -14.13 19.60
CA PHE A 558 -24.20 -14.54 19.83
C PHE A 558 -24.06 -16.06 19.81
N LYS A 559 -24.96 -16.77 20.49
CA LYS A 559 -24.96 -18.23 20.55
C LYS A 559 -25.11 -18.87 19.16
N THR A 560 -26.04 -18.38 18.35
CA THR A 560 -26.29 -18.89 16.99
C THR A 560 -25.07 -18.73 16.07
N ARG A 561 -24.21 -17.74 16.35
CA ARG A 561 -22.99 -17.45 15.58
C ARG A 561 -21.73 -18.00 16.26
N GLU A 562 -21.88 -18.73 17.36
CA GLU A 562 -20.78 -19.25 18.19
C GLU A 562 -19.78 -18.17 18.63
N TRP A 563 -20.26 -16.94 18.78
CA TRP A 563 -19.45 -15.86 19.33
C TRP A 563 -19.37 -15.97 20.85
N PRO A 564 -18.19 -15.81 21.46
CA PRO A 564 -18.07 -15.77 22.91
C PRO A 564 -18.99 -14.68 23.48
N LEU A 565 -19.85 -15.06 24.43
CA LEU A 565 -20.63 -14.07 25.17
C LEU A 565 -19.67 -13.17 25.95
N PRO A 566 -19.73 -11.84 25.78
CA PRO A 566 -18.83 -10.95 26.47
C PRO A 566 -19.25 -10.88 27.94
N GLU A 567 -18.32 -11.20 28.84
CA GLU A 567 -18.54 -11.10 30.28
C GLU A 567 -18.22 -9.66 30.76
N PRO A 568 -18.99 -9.10 31.71
CA PRO A 568 -18.61 -7.86 32.35
C PRO A 568 -17.24 -8.03 33.03
N PRO A 569 -16.40 -7.00 33.10
CA PRO A 569 -15.14 -7.08 33.83
C PRO A 569 -15.41 -7.59 35.25
N SER A 570 -14.72 -8.69 35.63
CA SER A 570 -14.83 -9.23 36.98
C SER A 570 -14.42 -8.14 37.97
N ARG A 571 -15.23 -7.93 39.02
CA ARG A 571 -14.96 -6.90 40.06
C ARG A 571 -13.68 -7.15 40.89
N HIS A 572 -12.81 -8.07 40.47
CA HIS A 572 -11.60 -8.49 41.18
C HIS A 572 -10.32 -8.13 40.40
N THR A 573 -10.21 -6.89 39.91
CA THR A 573 -8.91 -6.29 39.54
C THR A 573 -8.93 -4.79 39.84
N ARG A 574 -8.63 -4.43 41.10
CA ARG A 574 -8.00 -3.15 41.46
C ARG A 574 -6.91 -3.42 42.46
#